data_AF-A0A238JMW5-F1
#
_entry.id   AF-A0A238JMW5-F1
#
_cell.length_a   1.000
_cell.length_b   1.000
_cell.length_c   1.000
_cell.angle_alpha   90.00
_cell.angle_beta   90.00
_cell.angle_gamma   90.00
#
_symmetry.space_group_name_H-M   'P 1'
#
loop_
_entity.id
_entity.type
_entity.pdbx_description
1 polymer ?
#
loop_
_entity_poly.entity_id
_entity_poly.type
_entity_poly.pdbx_seq_one_letter_code
_entity_poly.pdbx_strand_id
1 'polypeptide(L)'
;MKHTALAFVAAGTFALAANASNASTIDFTIDVGASSVSMTNTTCIVGNCVATASLSSSLGGTYTIAEGATETFDFLEFDTAGGRGFGTYDIVATLAFTDPVDATTTITGTNNAYTVIAGSLVGGVLTWDDSPVTITLSDGSIVTVGFDDASNALQPGYSTTATIGVVSTVPVPFAGAALAGGLGLLPIVARRRRRKAA
;
A
#
# COMPACT_ATOMS: atom_id res chain seq x y z
N MET A 1 -18.66 -25.61 72.07
CA MET A 1 -18.40 -24.18 71.77
C MET A 1 -17.67 -24.09 70.44
N LYS A 2 -18.00 -23.07 69.65
CA LYS A 2 -17.90 -23.00 68.19
C LYS A 2 -16.45 -22.87 67.69
N HIS A 3 -16.05 -23.67 66.71
CA HIS A 3 -14.84 -23.44 65.91
C HIS A 3 -15.21 -22.71 64.62
N THR A 4 -14.60 -21.55 64.46
CA THR A 4 -14.76 -20.57 63.38
C THR A 4 -14.25 -21.12 62.05
N ALA A 5 -15.11 -21.10 61.02
CA ALA A 5 -14.73 -21.39 59.65
C ALA A 5 -14.05 -20.17 59.02
N LEU A 6 -12.78 -20.31 58.62
CA LEU A 6 -12.05 -19.36 57.78
C LEU A 6 -12.46 -19.57 56.32
N ALA A 7 -13.37 -18.73 55.82
CA ALA A 7 -13.68 -18.64 54.41
C ALA A 7 -12.56 -17.86 53.70
N PHE A 8 -11.70 -18.57 52.97
CA PHE A 8 -10.76 -17.96 52.01
C PHE A 8 -11.55 -17.52 50.78
N VAL A 9 -11.87 -16.22 50.69
CA VAL A 9 -12.33 -15.61 49.44
C VAL A 9 -11.10 -15.44 48.55
N ALA A 10 -10.91 -16.38 47.63
CA ALA A 10 -9.93 -16.24 46.56
C ALA A 10 -10.44 -15.16 45.60
N ALA A 11 -9.89 -13.95 45.74
CA ALA A 11 -10.03 -12.90 44.75
C ALA A 11 -9.36 -13.36 43.45
N GLY A 12 -10.15 -13.93 42.54
CA GLY A 12 -9.72 -14.22 41.18
C GLY A 12 -9.56 -12.90 40.44
N THR A 13 -8.33 -12.39 40.39
CA THR A 13 -7.95 -11.39 39.40
C THR A 13 -8.02 -12.04 38.02
N PHE A 14 -9.18 -11.93 37.37
CA PHE A 14 -9.26 -12.04 35.92
C PHE A 14 -8.44 -10.88 35.35
N ALA A 15 -7.14 -11.11 35.16
CA ALA A 15 -6.35 -10.33 34.25
C ALA A 15 -6.95 -10.56 32.86
N LEU A 16 -7.93 -9.75 32.50
CA LEU A 16 -8.26 -9.47 31.11
C LEU A 16 -6.96 -8.92 30.53
N ALA A 17 -6.16 -9.80 29.93
CA ALA A 17 -5.16 -9.40 28.98
C ALA A 17 -5.94 -8.65 27.90
N ALA A 18 -5.96 -7.32 28.02
CA ALA A 18 -6.42 -6.46 26.96
C ALA A 18 -5.52 -6.82 25.77
N ASN A 19 -6.08 -7.57 24.82
CA ASN A 19 -5.48 -7.72 23.52
C ASN A 19 -5.50 -6.31 22.95
N ALA A 20 -4.40 -5.56 23.14
CA ALA A 20 -4.10 -4.43 22.29
C ALA A 20 -4.04 -5.03 20.89
N SER A 21 -5.14 -4.89 20.14
CA SER A 21 -5.19 -5.15 18.71
C SER A 21 -4.26 -4.13 18.08
N ASN A 22 -2.96 -4.44 18.05
CA ASN A 22 -2.04 -3.70 17.23
C ASN A 22 -2.52 -3.94 15.80
N ALA A 23 -3.01 -2.88 15.14
CA ALA A 23 -3.30 -2.96 13.72
C ALA A 23 -2.02 -3.43 13.04
N SER A 24 -2.11 -4.51 12.30
CA SER A 24 -0.99 -5.04 11.55
C SER A 24 -0.66 -4.08 10.41
N THR A 25 0.61 -3.80 10.21
CA THR A 25 1.10 -2.80 9.24
C THR A 25 2.08 -3.45 8.27
N ILE A 26 2.14 -2.91 7.06
CA ILE A 26 3.15 -3.26 6.05
C ILE A 26 3.96 -2.00 5.74
N ASP A 27 5.28 -2.16 5.69
CA ASP A 27 6.19 -1.10 5.29
C ASP A 27 6.44 -1.19 3.78
N PHE A 28 6.18 -0.08 3.07
CA PHE A 28 6.46 0.07 1.66
C PHE A 28 7.60 1.05 1.47
N THR A 29 8.66 0.66 0.77
CA THR A 29 9.74 1.56 0.37
C THR A 29 9.79 1.63 -1.16
N ILE A 30 9.53 2.79 -1.72
CA ILE A 30 9.49 2.99 -3.18
C ILE A 30 10.91 2.94 -3.74
N ASP A 31 11.10 2.14 -4.78
CA ASP A 31 12.31 2.13 -5.59
C ASP A 31 12.14 3.07 -6.79
N VAL A 32 12.61 4.29 -6.65
CA VAL A 32 12.54 5.31 -7.71
C VAL A 32 13.42 4.92 -8.91
N GLY A 33 14.51 4.18 -8.69
CA GLY A 33 15.43 3.77 -9.75
C GLY A 33 14.89 2.63 -10.62
N ALA A 34 14.02 1.79 -10.06
CA ALA A 34 13.31 0.74 -10.77
C ALA A 34 11.90 1.14 -11.24
N SER A 35 11.35 2.25 -10.73
CA SER A 35 10.11 2.84 -11.22
C SER A 35 10.33 3.50 -12.57
N SER A 36 9.31 3.53 -13.43
CA SER A 36 9.43 4.15 -14.75
C SER A 36 8.09 4.59 -15.31
N VAL A 37 8.14 5.52 -16.25
CA VAL A 37 7.01 5.92 -17.08
C VAL A 37 7.51 6.04 -18.51
N SER A 38 6.75 5.51 -19.44
CA SER A 38 6.91 5.79 -20.86
C SER A 38 5.57 6.24 -21.45
N MET A 39 5.65 7.18 -22.39
CA MET A 39 4.49 7.67 -23.10
C MET A 39 4.80 7.70 -24.60
N THR A 40 3.89 7.17 -25.40
CA THR A 40 4.03 7.08 -26.85
C THR A 40 2.83 7.74 -27.51
N ASN A 41 3.08 8.68 -28.42
CA ASN A 41 2.00 9.24 -29.25
C ASN A 41 1.51 8.16 -30.22
N THR A 42 0.22 7.82 -30.16
CA THR A 42 -0.40 6.86 -31.08
C THR A 42 -1.11 7.56 -32.23
N THR A 43 -1.77 8.67 -31.94
CA THR A 43 -2.44 9.47 -32.96
C THR A 43 -2.18 10.95 -32.75
N CYS A 44 -2.08 11.66 -33.88
CA CYS A 44 -2.14 13.11 -33.92
C CYS A 44 -3.06 13.52 -35.07
N ILE A 45 -4.26 13.97 -34.72
CA ILE A 45 -5.31 14.29 -35.69
C ILE A 45 -5.12 15.71 -36.23
N VAL A 46 -4.75 16.66 -35.37
CA VAL A 46 -4.58 18.07 -35.73
C VAL A 46 -3.39 18.64 -34.99
N GLY A 47 -2.61 19.49 -35.65
CA GLY A 47 -1.55 20.29 -35.02
C GLY A 47 -0.26 19.51 -34.76
N ASN A 48 0.45 19.88 -33.70
CA ASN A 48 1.68 19.26 -33.25
C ASN A 48 1.47 18.59 -31.89
N CYS A 49 1.28 17.28 -31.88
CA CYS A 49 1.05 16.50 -30.67
C CYS A 49 2.40 16.09 -30.06
N VAL A 50 2.97 17.01 -29.28
CA VAL A 50 4.12 16.72 -28.43
C VAL A 50 3.63 16.77 -27.00
N ALA A 51 3.94 15.73 -26.25
CA ALA A 51 3.82 15.68 -24.82
C ALA A 51 4.84 14.67 -24.30
N THR A 52 5.26 14.85 -23.06
CA THR A 52 6.13 13.97 -22.32
C THR A 52 5.52 13.70 -20.94
N ALA A 53 5.83 12.52 -20.41
CA ALA A 53 5.38 12.09 -19.10
C ALA A 53 6.62 11.58 -18.36
N SER A 54 6.77 11.97 -17.09
CA SER A 54 7.92 11.60 -16.26
C SER A 54 7.49 11.31 -14.84
N LEU A 55 8.28 10.54 -14.11
CA LEU A 55 8.06 10.35 -12.67
C LEU A 55 8.06 11.70 -11.95
N SER A 56 7.18 11.84 -10.97
CA SER A 56 7.13 13.03 -10.11
C SER A 56 8.47 13.22 -9.39
N SER A 57 8.92 14.47 -9.30
CA SER A 57 10.13 14.82 -8.54
C SER A 57 10.00 14.56 -7.03
N SER A 58 8.77 14.44 -6.52
CA SER A 58 8.46 14.09 -5.13
C SER A 58 8.32 12.58 -4.88
N LEU A 59 8.44 11.74 -5.91
CA LEU A 59 8.30 10.30 -5.77
C LEU A 59 9.44 9.71 -4.94
N GLY A 60 9.07 8.88 -3.95
CA GLY A 60 10.01 8.14 -3.12
C GLY A 60 9.54 8.04 -1.68
N GLY A 61 10.41 7.50 -0.82
CA GLY A 61 10.17 7.41 0.63
C GLY A 61 9.67 6.05 1.09
N THR A 62 9.36 5.99 2.39
CA THR A 62 8.88 4.81 3.09
C THR A 62 7.55 5.11 3.76
N TYR A 63 6.59 4.21 3.61
CA TYR A 63 5.22 4.33 4.10
C TYR A 63 4.87 3.11 4.94
N THR A 64 4.46 3.32 6.18
CA THR A 64 3.96 2.25 7.06
C THR A 64 2.43 2.30 7.05
N ILE A 65 1.80 1.30 6.44
CA ILE A 65 0.36 1.31 6.17
C ILE A 65 -0.32 0.21 6.96
N ALA A 66 -1.32 0.60 7.74
CA ALA A 66 -2.14 -0.34 8.49
C ALA A 66 -3.12 -1.08 7.57
N GLU A 67 -3.54 -2.27 7.98
CA GLU A 67 -4.64 -2.98 7.34
C GLU A 67 -5.90 -2.10 7.25
N GLY A 68 -6.49 -2.04 6.05
CA GLY A 68 -7.64 -1.21 5.70
C GLY A 68 -7.29 0.25 5.40
N ALA A 69 -6.03 0.65 5.50
CA ALA A 69 -5.57 2.01 5.19
C ALA A 69 -4.95 2.10 3.80
N THR A 70 -4.86 3.34 3.30
CA THR A 70 -4.26 3.68 2.02
C THR A 70 -3.39 4.91 2.16
N GLU A 71 -2.33 5.01 1.36
CA GLU A 71 -1.50 6.19 1.22
C GLU A 71 -1.45 6.61 -0.26
N THR A 72 -1.46 7.92 -0.49
CA THR A 72 -1.43 8.51 -1.83
C THR A 72 -0.28 9.47 -1.96
N PHE A 73 0.41 9.44 -3.09
CA PHE A 73 1.55 10.30 -3.39
C PHE A 73 1.57 10.67 -4.87
N ASP A 74 2.22 11.79 -5.19
CA ASP A 74 2.44 12.17 -6.58
C ASP A 74 3.33 11.15 -7.27
N PHE A 75 2.89 10.67 -8.42
CA PHE A 75 3.60 9.62 -9.15
C PHE A 75 4.10 10.08 -10.50
N LEU A 76 3.29 10.84 -11.23
CA LEU A 76 3.53 11.16 -12.62
C LEU A 76 3.28 12.64 -12.88
N GLU A 77 4.16 13.27 -13.66
CA GLU A 77 4.04 14.65 -14.11
C GLU A 77 4.02 14.70 -15.64
N PHE A 78 3.18 15.59 -16.17
CA PHE A 78 3.04 15.80 -17.60
C PHE A 78 3.57 17.17 -18.04
N ASP A 79 4.25 17.17 -19.18
CA ASP A 79 4.65 18.37 -19.89
C ASP A 79 4.25 18.24 -21.37
N THR A 80 3.83 19.34 -21.96
CA THR A 80 3.48 19.38 -23.38
C THR A 80 4.66 19.81 -24.25
N ALA A 81 5.75 20.32 -23.67
CA ALA A 81 6.92 20.82 -24.38
C ALA A 81 6.56 21.78 -25.54
N GLY A 82 5.48 22.56 -25.38
CA GLY A 82 4.97 23.48 -26.39
C GLY A 82 4.09 22.85 -27.48
N GLY A 83 3.73 21.57 -27.34
CA GLY A 83 2.79 20.85 -28.18
C GLY A 83 1.41 21.52 -28.23
N ARG A 84 0.83 21.53 -29.42
CA ARG A 84 -0.47 22.13 -29.76
C ARG A 84 -1.14 21.24 -30.79
N GLY A 85 -1.80 20.18 -30.34
CA GLY A 85 -2.62 19.32 -31.18
C GLY A 85 -3.68 18.48 -30.47
N PHE A 86 -4.49 17.77 -31.25
CA PHE A 86 -5.43 16.77 -30.75
C PHE A 86 -4.85 15.40 -31.04
N GLY A 87 -4.70 14.56 -30.01
CA GLY A 87 -4.07 13.25 -30.18
C GLY A 87 -4.36 12.30 -29.04
N THR A 88 -3.92 11.06 -29.21
CA THR A 88 -3.97 10.03 -28.17
C THR A 88 -2.56 9.58 -27.87
N TYR A 89 -2.31 9.29 -26.59
CA TYR A 89 -1.05 8.77 -26.11
C TYR A 89 -1.30 7.51 -25.30
N ASP A 90 -0.49 6.49 -25.55
CA ASP A 90 -0.44 5.30 -24.72
C ASP A 90 0.64 5.52 -23.64
N ILE A 91 0.31 5.19 -22.40
CA ILE A 91 1.17 5.35 -21.24
C ILE A 91 1.39 3.97 -20.61
N VAL A 92 2.65 3.67 -20.32
CA VAL A 92 3.04 2.50 -19.53
C VAL A 92 3.76 3.01 -18.30
N ALA A 93 3.24 2.69 -17.11
CA ALA A 93 3.78 3.11 -15.83
C ALA A 93 4.14 1.90 -14.98
N THR A 94 5.34 1.93 -14.41
CA THR A 94 5.84 0.95 -13.44
C THR A 94 6.09 1.65 -12.11
N LEU A 95 5.43 1.18 -11.06
CA LEU A 95 5.72 1.56 -9.68
C LEU A 95 6.41 0.38 -8.99
N ALA A 96 7.67 0.58 -8.65
CA ALA A 96 8.52 -0.45 -8.05
C ALA A 96 8.78 -0.17 -6.57
N PHE A 97 8.97 -1.24 -5.82
CA PHE A 97 9.28 -1.20 -4.39
C PHE A 97 10.56 -1.97 -4.11
N THR A 98 11.38 -1.44 -3.22
CA THR A 98 12.49 -2.18 -2.61
C THR A 98 11.95 -3.18 -1.58
N ASP A 99 10.88 -2.78 -0.88
CA ASP A 99 10.21 -3.61 0.13
C ASP A 99 8.72 -3.24 0.18
N PRO A 100 7.77 -4.20 0.15
CA PRO A 100 7.97 -5.56 -0.34
C PRO A 100 8.22 -5.53 -1.86
N VAL A 101 9.30 -6.19 -2.31
CA VAL A 101 9.67 -6.21 -3.74
C VAL A 101 8.55 -6.77 -4.63
N ASP A 102 7.77 -7.70 -4.09
CA ASP A 102 6.67 -8.38 -4.78
C ASP A 102 5.46 -7.45 -5.04
N ALA A 103 5.40 -6.26 -4.41
CA ALA A 103 4.36 -5.26 -4.69
C ALA A 103 4.61 -4.44 -5.96
N THR A 104 5.77 -4.62 -6.62
CA THR A 104 6.10 -3.93 -7.86
C THR A 104 5.08 -4.27 -8.95
N THR A 105 4.49 -3.25 -9.57
CA THR A 105 3.46 -3.42 -10.61
C THR A 105 3.70 -2.53 -11.82
N THR A 106 3.26 -2.98 -12.99
CA THR A 106 3.26 -2.21 -14.23
C THR A 106 1.85 -2.21 -14.81
N ILE A 107 1.34 -1.02 -15.12
CA ILE A 107 -0.02 -0.81 -15.62
C ILE A 107 0.04 0.03 -16.89
N THR A 108 -0.84 -0.27 -17.84
CA THR A 108 -1.05 0.53 -19.05
C THR A 108 -2.25 1.45 -18.90
N GLY A 109 -2.17 2.62 -19.50
CA GLY A 109 -3.25 3.59 -19.55
C GLY A 109 -3.25 4.35 -20.87
N THR A 110 -4.39 4.93 -21.17
CA THR A 110 -4.59 5.77 -22.35
C THR A 110 -4.85 7.20 -21.91
N ASN A 111 -4.14 8.14 -22.53
CA ASN A 111 -4.42 9.56 -22.41
C ASN A 111 -4.98 10.11 -23.71
N ASN A 112 -6.24 10.52 -23.69
CA ASN A 112 -6.86 11.23 -24.79
C ASN A 112 -6.63 12.73 -24.60
N ALA A 113 -5.75 13.30 -25.41
CA ALA A 113 -5.30 14.67 -25.31
C ALA A 113 -6.18 15.63 -26.11
N TYR A 114 -6.66 16.67 -25.43
CA TYR A 114 -7.42 17.75 -26.04
C TYR A 114 -6.59 19.01 -25.97
N THR A 115 -6.06 19.50 -27.11
CA THR A 115 -5.40 20.80 -27.09
C THR A 115 -5.91 21.76 -28.18
N VAL A 116 -6.18 22.98 -27.69
CA VAL A 116 -6.42 24.25 -28.37
C VAL A 116 -7.85 24.62 -28.77
N ILE A 117 -8.43 25.53 -27.97
CA ILE A 117 -9.04 26.77 -28.47
C ILE A 117 -8.15 27.92 -27.95
N ALA A 118 -7.76 28.86 -28.83
CA ALA A 118 -7.05 30.11 -28.49
C ALA A 118 -5.69 30.01 -27.75
N GLY A 119 -4.88 28.98 -28.04
CA GLY A 119 -3.50 28.88 -27.55
C GLY A 119 -3.34 28.36 -26.11
N SER A 120 -4.42 27.94 -25.45
CA SER A 120 -4.39 27.28 -24.14
C SER A 120 -4.60 25.77 -24.25
N LEU A 121 -3.97 25.01 -23.34
CA LEU A 121 -4.16 23.57 -23.18
C LEU A 121 -5.48 23.32 -22.46
N VAL A 122 -6.44 22.71 -23.17
CA VAL A 122 -7.79 22.45 -22.65
C VAL A 122 -7.93 20.96 -22.41
N GLY A 123 -7.09 20.44 -21.51
CA GLY A 123 -7.31 19.16 -20.86
C GLY A 123 -6.88 17.90 -21.63
N GLY A 124 -7.17 16.78 -21.00
CA GLY A 124 -6.76 15.45 -21.40
C GLY A 124 -7.40 14.46 -20.43
N VAL A 125 -7.94 13.35 -20.91
CA VAL A 125 -8.49 12.33 -20.02
C VAL A 125 -7.52 11.18 -19.99
N LEU A 126 -6.94 10.95 -18.81
CA LEU A 126 -6.13 9.77 -18.49
C LEU A 126 -7.04 8.72 -17.86
N THR A 127 -7.03 7.53 -18.45
CA THR A 127 -7.69 6.33 -17.91
C THR A 127 -6.73 5.17 -17.89
N TRP A 128 -6.67 4.44 -16.78
CA TRP A 128 -5.87 3.23 -16.64
C TRP A 128 -6.70 1.97 -16.89
N ASP A 129 -6.15 0.98 -17.60
CA ASP A 129 -6.92 -0.19 -18.04
C ASP A 129 -7.21 -1.17 -16.89
N ASP A 130 -6.24 -1.34 -15.98
CA ASP A 130 -6.28 -2.34 -14.90
C ASP A 130 -5.99 -1.73 -13.52
N SER A 131 -6.43 -0.50 -13.25
CA SER A 131 -6.23 0.19 -11.95
C SER A 131 -7.50 0.17 -11.09
N PRO A 132 -7.43 -0.15 -9.77
CA PRO A 132 -6.26 -0.62 -9.03
C PRO A 132 -5.98 -2.12 -9.23
N VAL A 133 -4.71 -2.51 -9.17
CA VAL A 133 -4.26 -3.91 -9.17
C VAL A 133 -4.20 -4.45 -7.74
N THR A 134 -4.71 -5.66 -7.53
CA THR A 134 -4.56 -6.40 -6.27
C THR A 134 -3.38 -7.37 -6.37
N ILE A 135 -2.50 -7.36 -5.38
CA ILE A 135 -1.28 -8.16 -5.34
C ILE A 135 -1.28 -8.97 -4.05
N THR A 136 -0.98 -10.27 -4.16
CA THR A 136 -0.71 -11.14 -3.01
C THR A 136 0.79 -11.22 -2.80
N LEU A 137 1.25 -10.73 -1.65
CA LEU A 137 2.65 -10.76 -1.26
C LEU A 137 3.09 -12.18 -0.88
N SER A 138 4.40 -12.41 -0.81
CA SER A 138 4.99 -13.70 -0.46
C SER A 138 4.65 -14.20 0.95
N ASP A 139 4.31 -13.29 1.88
CA ASP A 139 3.82 -13.62 3.22
C ASP A 139 2.31 -13.98 3.25
N GLY A 140 1.62 -13.85 2.11
CA GLY A 140 0.19 -14.07 1.95
C GLY A 140 -0.68 -12.83 2.21
N SER A 141 -0.09 -11.69 2.58
CA SER A 141 -0.80 -10.42 2.72
C SER A 141 -1.31 -9.93 1.35
N ILE A 142 -2.39 -9.15 1.35
CA ILE A 142 -3.03 -8.65 0.14
C ILE A 142 -2.95 -7.13 0.15
N VAL A 143 -2.40 -6.57 -0.92
CA VAL A 143 -2.21 -5.14 -1.11
C VAL A 143 -2.83 -4.69 -2.43
N THR A 144 -3.14 -3.41 -2.54
CA THR A 144 -3.63 -2.79 -3.77
C THR A 144 -2.73 -1.65 -4.18
N VAL A 145 -2.47 -1.54 -5.48
CA VAL A 145 -1.75 -0.41 -6.07
C VAL A 145 -2.62 0.16 -7.18
N GLY A 146 -2.95 1.43 -7.08
CA GLY A 146 -3.74 2.16 -8.07
C GLY A 146 -3.01 3.40 -8.57
N PHE A 147 -3.29 3.76 -9.82
CA PHE A 147 -2.98 5.06 -10.38
C PHE A 147 -4.28 5.83 -10.57
N ASP A 148 -4.24 7.13 -10.28
CA ASP A 148 -5.40 8.00 -10.38
C ASP A 148 -5.71 8.33 -11.84
N ASP A 149 -6.98 8.18 -12.19
CA ASP A 149 -7.52 8.69 -13.45
C ASP A 149 -7.57 10.21 -13.35
N ALA A 150 -7.20 10.90 -14.42
CA ALA A 150 -7.10 12.35 -14.39
C ALA A 150 -7.91 12.99 -15.51
N SER A 151 -8.76 13.93 -15.12
CA SER A 151 -9.31 14.91 -16.05
C SER A 151 -8.40 16.14 -16.04
N ASN A 152 -7.88 16.50 -17.21
CA ASN A 152 -6.85 17.51 -17.46
C ASN A 152 -5.39 17.07 -17.32
N ALA A 153 -5.11 15.77 -17.50
CA ALA A 153 -3.79 15.14 -17.39
C ALA A 153 -2.70 15.69 -18.35
N LEU A 154 -2.93 16.75 -19.12
CA LEU A 154 -1.95 17.33 -20.04
C LEU A 154 -1.89 18.87 -19.94
N GLN A 155 -2.21 19.40 -18.76
CA GLN A 155 -1.87 20.77 -18.44
C GLN A 155 -0.40 20.85 -18.00
N PRO A 156 0.34 21.91 -18.34
CA PRO A 156 1.72 22.05 -17.91
C PRO A 156 1.82 22.06 -16.38
N GLY A 157 2.69 21.21 -15.83
CA GLY A 157 2.88 21.07 -14.38
C GLY A 157 1.75 20.34 -13.67
N TYR A 158 0.91 19.60 -14.40
CA TYR A 158 -0.09 18.73 -13.80
C TYR A 158 0.56 17.42 -13.35
N SER A 159 0.37 17.06 -12.08
CA SER A 159 0.72 15.77 -11.52
C SER A 159 -0.52 14.89 -11.33
N THR A 160 -0.37 13.59 -11.59
CA THR A 160 -1.32 12.56 -11.13
C THR A 160 -0.67 11.73 -10.03
N THR A 161 -1.53 11.09 -9.23
CA THR A 161 -1.13 10.38 -8.03
C THR A 161 -1.18 8.86 -8.22
N ALA A 162 -0.44 8.15 -7.38
CA ALA A 162 -0.62 6.73 -7.15
C ALA A 162 -1.06 6.49 -5.70
N THR A 163 -1.86 5.47 -5.50
CA THR A 163 -2.37 5.05 -4.19
C THR A 163 -1.94 3.62 -3.92
N ILE A 164 -1.37 3.39 -2.74
CA ILE A 164 -1.09 2.07 -2.21
C ILE A 164 -2.02 1.79 -1.03
N GLY A 165 -2.48 0.55 -0.90
CA GLY A 165 -3.41 0.15 0.15
C GLY A 165 -3.11 -1.24 0.67
N VAL A 166 -3.37 -1.47 1.96
CA VAL A 166 -3.27 -2.79 2.57
C VAL A 166 -4.69 -3.31 2.78
N VAL A 167 -5.05 -4.36 2.08
CA VAL A 167 -6.40 -4.95 2.18
C VAL A 167 -6.49 -5.89 3.36
N SER A 168 -5.50 -6.78 3.49
CA SER A 168 -5.42 -7.72 4.60
C SER A 168 -3.97 -8.09 4.89
N THR A 169 -3.64 -8.25 6.15
CA THR A 169 -2.32 -8.74 6.56
C THR A 169 -2.43 -10.17 7.08
N VAL A 170 -1.38 -10.96 6.88
CA VAL A 170 -1.25 -12.23 7.59
C VAL A 170 -0.57 -11.96 8.93
N PRO A 171 -1.23 -12.22 10.09
CA PRO A 171 -0.60 -12.01 11.38
C PRO A 171 0.63 -12.91 11.51
N VAL A 172 1.82 -12.32 11.57
CA VAL A 172 3.03 -13.08 11.91
C VAL A 172 2.82 -13.71 13.29
N PRO A 173 2.99 -15.03 13.44
CA PRO A 173 2.79 -15.68 14.74
C PRO A 173 3.76 -15.06 15.73
N PHE A 174 3.23 -14.28 16.66
CA PHE A 174 3.99 -13.59 17.69
C PHE A 174 4.80 -14.63 18.47
N ALA A 175 6.12 -14.70 18.24
CA ALA A 175 6.99 -15.69 18.87
C ALA A 175 6.91 -15.65 20.42
N GLY A 176 6.46 -14.52 21.00
CA GLY A 176 6.19 -14.39 22.42
C GLY A 176 5.01 -15.20 22.96
N ALA A 177 3.98 -15.50 22.13
CA ALA A 177 2.83 -16.29 22.57
C ALA A 177 3.18 -17.76 22.82
N ALA A 178 4.09 -18.32 22.00
CA ALA A 178 4.60 -19.67 22.19
C ALA A 178 5.47 -19.80 23.46
N LEU A 179 6.26 -18.76 23.80
CA LEU A 179 7.12 -18.78 24.97
C LEU A 179 6.33 -18.64 26.29
N ALA A 180 5.28 -17.81 26.31
CA ALA A 180 4.42 -17.62 27.48
C ALA A 180 3.60 -18.89 27.82
N GLY A 181 3.13 -19.62 26.80
CA GLY A 181 2.48 -20.92 26.99
C GLY A 181 3.43 -22.01 27.49
N GLY A 182 4.69 -22.01 27.03
CA GLY A 182 5.71 -22.98 27.44
C GLY A 182 6.20 -22.79 28.88
N LEU A 183 6.38 -21.55 29.33
CA LEU A 183 6.88 -21.26 30.69
C LEU A 183 5.78 -21.30 31.77
N GLY A 184 4.52 -21.07 31.40
CA GLY A 184 3.37 -21.17 32.32
C GLY A 184 3.05 -22.59 32.79
N LEU A 185 3.47 -23.62 32.05
CA LEU A 185 3.21 -25.03 32.38
C LEU A 185 4.29 -25.68 33.26
N LEU A 186 5.47 -25.06 33.40
CA LEU A 186 6.56 -25.55 34.24
C LEU A 186 6.18 -25.76 35.73
N PRO A 187 5.44 -24.85 36.40
CA PRO A 187 5.06 -25.08 37.80
C PRO A 187 4.05 -26.22 37.98
N ILE A 188 3.24 -26.56 36.97
CA ILE A 188 2.24 -27.63 37.05
C ILE A 188 2.90 -29.01 36.90
N VAL A 189 3.89 -29.14 35.99
CA VAL A 189 4.64 -30.40 35.81
C VAL A 189 5.57 -30.67 37.01
N ALA A 190 6.21 -29.64 37.57
CA ALA A 190 7.05 -29.78 38.76
C ALA A 190 6.26 -30.24 39.99
N ARG A 191 4.99 -29.80 40.14
CA ARG A 191 4.14 -30.18 41.27
C ARG A 191 3.65 -31.63 41.20
N ARG A 192 3.49 -32.20 39.99
CA ARG A 192 3.02 -33.59 39.81
C ARG A 192 4.10 -34.62 40.16
N ARG A 193 5.39 -34.31 39.96
CA ARG A 193 6.50 -35.21 40.35
C ARG A 193 6.68 -35.31 41.87
N ARG A 194 6.41 -34.26 42.64
CA ARG A 194 6.56 -34.29 44.10
C ARG A 194 5.51 -35.14 44.84
N ARG A 195 4.40 -35.53 44.19
CA ARG A 195 3.37 -36.39 44.80
C ARG A 195 3.59 -37.89 44.59
N LYS A 196 4.61 -38.30 43.82
CA LYS A 196 4.98 -39.72 43.64
C LYS A 196 6.22 -40.14 44.44
N ALA A 197 6.82 -39.22 45.20
CA ALA A 197 8.03 -39.47 46.00
C ALA A 197 7.80 -39.32 47.52
N ALA A 198 6.54 -39.43 47.97
CA ALA A 198 6.15 -39.47 49.37
C ALA A 198 5.36 -40.75 49.63
#